data_AF-A0A081PAZ2-F1
#
_entry.id   AF-A0A081PAZ2-F1
#
_cell.length_a   1.000
_cell.length_b   1.000
_cell.length_c   1.000
_cell.angle_alpha   90.00
_cell.angle_beta   90.00
_cell.angle_gamma   90.00
#
_symmetry.space_group_name_H-M   'P 1'
#
loop_
_entity.id
_entity.type
_entity.pdbx_description
1 polymer ?
#
loop_
_entity_poly.entity_id
_entity_poly.type
_entity_poly.pdbx_seq_one_letter_code
_entity_poly.pdbx_strand_id
1 'polypeptide(L)'
;MRIFDLFKKKQQPQTQENDLIQSIRHAIEIMETADSESHEKIIEKIAQTTKDERLAWELYCLIPSVYCRMIVKEVQYSNEMIMIFPDDTQQQSLLSNNRVYKLIQNVVADKFSGEIDNKKIQNILFQSSEFNAINNALNDGSALEDLMTGPLVVFAPEK
;
A
#
# COMPACT_ATOMS: atom_id res chain seq x y z
N MET A 1 -9.88 -10.60 41.77
CA MET A 1 -9.54 -10.10 40.42
C MET A 1 -8.03 -10.05 40.29
N ARG A 2 -7.46 -10.86 39.39
CA ARG A 2 -6.02 -11.12 39.30
C ARG A 2 -5.32 -9.96 38.58
N ILE A 3 -4.23 -9.46 39.18
CA ILE A 3 -3.32 -8.44 38.60
C ILE A 3 -2.77 -8.87 37.22
N PHE A 4 -2.77 -10.17 36.93
CA PHE A 4 -2.39 -10.75 35.64
C PHE A 4 -3.31 -10.40 34.46
N ASP A 5 -4.59 -10.09 34.71
CA ASP A 5 -5.52 -9.72 33.64
C ASP A 5 -5.30 -8.28 33.13
N LEU A 6 -4.64 -7.43 33.93
CA LEU A 6 -4.30 -6.06 33.54
C LEU A 6 -3.08 -5.97 32.61
N PHE A 7 -2.16 -6.94 32.68
CA PHE A 7 -0.93 -6.96 31.86
C PHE A 7 -1.18 -7.47 30.44
N LYS A 8 -2.11 -8.41 30.23
CA LYS A 8 -2.44 -8.94 28.90
C LYS A 8 -3.10 -7.91 27.98
N LYS A 9 -3.90 -7.00 28.53
CA LYS A 9 -4.66 -6.00 27.74
C LYS A 9 -3.79 -4.87 27.17
N LYS A 10 -2.61 -4.59 27.76
CA LYS A 10 -1.68 -3.54 27.28
C LYS A 10 -0.66 -4.04 26.26
N GLN A 11 -0.31 -5.33 26.26
CA GLN A 11 0.67 -5.89 25.32
C GLN A 11 0.09 -6.14 23.92
N GLN A 12 -1.18 -6.51 23.82
CA GLN A 12 -1.82 -6.89 22.55
C GLN A 12 -1.80 -5.81 21.44
N PRO A 13 -2.10 -4.52 21.69
CA PRO A 13 -2.16 -3.51 20.64
C PRO A 13 -0.78 -3.18 20.03
N GLN A 14 0.26 -3.13 20.88
CA GLN A 14 1.63 -2.82 20.45
C GLN A 14 2.28 -3.98 19.69
N THR A 15 2.06 -5.22 20.11
CA THR A 15 2.61 -6.39 19.40
C THR A 15 2.01 -6.52 18.00
N GLN A 16 0.69 -6.38 17.86
CA GLN A 16 0.02 -6.45 16.55
C GLN A 16 0.46 -5.35 15.58
N GLU A 17 0.71 -4.13 16.08
CA GLU A 17 1.21 -3.05 15.24
C GLU A 17 2.65 -3.29 14.77
N ASN A 18 3.51 -3.78 15.67
CA ASN A 18 4.87 -4.17 15.31
C ASN A 18 4.87 -5.28 14.25
N ASP A 19 4.02 -6.29 14.40
CA ASP A 19 3.89 -7.37 13.41
C ASP A 19 3.45 -6.83 12.05
N LEU A 20 2.48 -5.91 12.02
CA LEU A 20 2.04 -5.26 10.78
C LEU A 20 3.14 -4.40 10.15
N ILE A 21 3.92 -3.65 10.95
CA ILE A 21 5.07 -2.89 10.45
C ILE A 21 6.10 -3.83 9.82
N GLN A 22 6.38 -4.98 10.43
CA GLN A 22 7.28 -5.96 9.84
C GLN A 22 6.73 -6.52 8.53
N SER A 23 5.44 -6.85 8.47
CA SER A 23 4.76 -7.27 7.24
C SER A 23 4.88 -6.22 6.12
N ILE A 24 4.69 -4.94 6.43
CA ILE A 24 4.87 -3.84 5.47
C ILE A 24 6.30 -3.78 4.96
N ARG A 25 7.30 -3.89 5.85
CA ARG A 25 8.73 -3.85 5.47
C ARG A 25 9.09 -5.01 4.54
N HIS A 26 8.66 -6.23 4.86
CA HIS A 26 8.89 -7.39 4.00
C HIS A 26 8.18 -7.26 2.66
N ALA A 27 6.94 -6.76 2.64
CA ALA A 27 6.22 -6.53 1.39
C ALA A 27 6.95 -5.51 0.49
N ILE A 28 7.47 -4.42 1.07
CA ILE A 28 8.31 -3.47 0.33
C ILE A 28 9.53 -4.18 -0.24
N GLU A 29 10.29 -4.94 0.55
CA GLU A 29 11.50 -5.66 0.07
C GLU A 29 11.19 -6.63 -1.08
N ILE A 30 10.05 -7.31 -1.03
CA ILE A 30 9.57 -8.17 -2.11
C ILE A 30 9.33 -7.34 -3.38
N MET A 31 8.59 -6.23 -3.28
CA MET A 31 8.29 -5.37 -4.43
C MET A 31 9.53 -4.69 -5.03
N GLU A 32 10.52 -4.34 -4.21
CA GLU A 32 11.78 -3.75 -4.66
C GLU A 32 12.57 -4.69 -5.58
N THR A 33 12.36 -6.00 -5.44
CA THR A 33 13.10 -7.04 -6.17
C THR A 33 12.24 -7.77 -7.20
N ALA A 34 10.97 -7.40 -7.34
CA ALA A 34 9.99 -8.03 -8.23
C ALA A 34 10.16 -7.59 -9.70
N ASP A 35 11.35 -7.79 -10.27
CA ASP A 35 11.61 -7.47 -11.67
C ASP A 35 10.85 -8.41 -12.60
N SER A 36 9.91 -7.85 -13.37
CA SER A 36 9.12 -8.55 -14.40
C SER A 36 8.26 -9.71 -13.87
N GLU A 37 7.97 -9.74 -12.57
CA GLU A 37 7.08 -10.74 -11.97
C GLU A 37 5.61 -10.35 -12.16
N SER A 38 4.72 -11.35 -12.29
CA SER A 38 3.28 -11.07 -12.35
C SER A 38 2.75 -10.60 -11.00
N HIS A 39 1.65 -9.84 -11.03
CA HIS A 39 1.02 -9.32 -9.82
C HIS A 39 0.65 -10.45 -8.84
N GLU A 40 0.12 -11.56 -9.35
CA GLU A 40 -0.29 -12.73 -8.55
C GLU A 40 0.89 -13.32 -7.79
N LYS A 41 2.06 -13.42 -8.44
CA LYS A 41 3.27 -13.97 -7.84
C LYS A 41 3.85 -13.07 -6.75
N ILE A 42 3.77 -11.75 -6.94
CA ILE A 42 4.18 -10.78 -5.92
C ILE A 42 3.26 -10.91 -4.70
N ILE A 43 1.94 -10.94 -4.92
CA ILE A 43 0.95 -11.12 -3.84
C ILE A 43 1.19 -12.45 -3.10
N GLU A 44 1.44 -13.55 -3.81
CA GLU A 44 1.74 -14.85 -3.20
C GLU A 44 2.98 -14.79 -2.29
N LYS A 45 4.07 -14.16 -2.76
CA LYS A 45 5.29 -13.97 -1.95
C LYS A 45 5.01 -13.15 -0.70
N ILE A 46 4.20 -12.10 -0.81
CA ILE A 46 3.80 -11.29 0.35
C ILE A 46 2.98 -12.17 1.32
N ALA A 47 2.01 -12.94 0.81
CA ALA A 47 1.16 -13.83 1.61
C ALA A 47 1.95 -14.91 2.37
N GLN A 48 3.03 -15.44 1.80
CA GLN A 48 3.93 -16.38 2.48
C GLN A 48 4.57 -15.77 3.73
N THR A 49 4.86 -14.47 3.72
CA THR A 49 5.46 -13.75 4.86
C THR A 49 4.42 -13.28 5.87
N THR A 50 3.29 -12.72 5.40
CA THR A 50 2.22 -12.20 6.27
C THR A 50 1.36 -13.30 6.88
N LYS A 51 1.31 -14.47 6.24
CA LYS A 51 0.37 -15.58 6.53
C LYS A 51 -1.09 -15.13 6.50
N ASP A 52 -1.38 -14.08 5.73
CA ASP A 52 -2.69 -13.49 5.55
C ASP A 52 -2.79 -12.96 4.12
N GLU A 53 -3.54 -13.67 3.27
CA GLU A 53 -3.74 -13.34 1.85
C GLU A 53 -4.46 -12.01 1.67
N ARG A 54 -5.40 -11.67 2.56
CA ARG A 54 -6.13 -10.39 2.48
C ARG A 54 -5.20 -9.24 2.79
N LEU A 55 -4.37 -9.38 3.82
CA LEU A 55 -3.35 -8.39 4.14
C LEU A 55 -2.32 -8.30 3.00
N ALA A 56 -1.89 -9.41 2.43
CA ALA A 56 -0.94 -9.40 1.32
C ALA A 56 -1.47 -8.63 0.12
N TRP A 57 -2.73 -8.86 -0.23
CA TRP A 57 -3.41 -8.18 -1.32
C TRP A 57 -3.59 -6.68 -0.99
N GLU A 58 -3.99 -6.32 0.24
CA GLU A 58 -4.08 -4.92 0.68
C GLU A 58 -2.72 -4.21 0.63
N LEU A 59 -1.65 -4.84 1.12
CA LEU A 59 -0.29 -4.31 1.03
C LEU A 59 0.13 -4.11 -0.43
N TYR A 60 -0.18 -5.08 -1.30
CA TYR A 60 0.13 -5.02 -2.73
C TYR A 60 -0.44 -3.77 -3.40
N CYS A 61 -1.70 -3.43 -3.11
CA CYS A 61 -2.33 -2.26 -3.72
C CYS A 61 -1.93 -0.94 -3.06
N LEU A 62 -1.76 -0.91 -1.74
CA LEU A 62 -1.54 0.34 -1.02
C LEU A 62 -0.08 0.82 -1.06
N ILE A 63 0.91 -0.08 -1.05
CA ILE A 63 2.33 0.32 -1.03
C ILE A 63 2.71 1.13 -2.28
N PRO A 64 2.47 0.66 -3.52
CA PRO A 64 2.79 1.42 -4.72
C PRO A 64 2.04 2.75 -4.82
N SER A 65 0.79 2.79 -4.33
CA SER A 65 -0.01 4.02 -4.25
C SER A 65 0.64 5.04 -3.32
N VAL A 66 1.09 4.63 -2.12
CA VAL A 66 1.79 5.51 -1.18
C VAL A 66 3.10 6.04 -1.78
N TYR A 67 3.90 5.19 -2.43
CA TYR A 67 5.13 5.63 -3.10
C TYR A 67 4.83 6.70 -4.16
N CYS A 68 3.86 6.44 -5.04
CA CYS A 68 3.44 7.37 -6.09
C CYS A 68 3.07 8.73 -5.49
N ARG A 69 2.15 8.75 -4.52
CA ARG A 69 1.63 9.97 -3.88
C ARG A 69 2.69 10.75 -3.10
N MET A 70 3.69 10.08 -2.56
CA MET A 70 4.79 10.74 -1.83
C MET A 70 5.84 11.35 -2.75
N ILE A 71 6.02 10.79 -3.94
CA ILE A 71 7.02 11.23 -4.93
C ILE A 71 6.45 12.31 -5.85
N VAL A 72 5.23 12.12 -6.35
CA VAL A 72 4.59 12.97 -7.36
C VAL A 72 3.59 13.90 -6.65
N LYS A 73 4.07 14.98 -6.04
CA LYS A 73 3.28 15.80 -5.10
C LYS A 73 2.36 16.82 -5.77
N GLU A 74 2.64 17.12 -7.03
CA GLU A 74 1.96 18.14 -7.83
C GLU A 74 0.55 17.68 -8.26
N VAL A 75 0.29 16.36 -8.27
CA VAL A 75 -1.01 15.77 -8.62
C VAL A 75 -2.00 15.91 -7.46
N GLN A 76 -3.25 16.25 -7.78
CA GLN A 76 -4.33 16.29 -6.80
C GLN A 76 -4.95 14.90 -6.61
N TYR A 77 -4.58 14.22 -5.52
CA TYR A 77 -5.09 12.88 -5.24
C TYR A 77 -6.41 12.88 -4.49
N SER A 78 -7.34 12.00 -4.89
CA SER A 78 -8.51 11.68 -4.07
C SER A 78 -8.09 11.01 -2.76
N ASN A 79 -8.74 11.38 -1.66
CA ASN A 79 -8.62 10.67 -0.38
C ASN A 79 -9.60 9.49 -0.27
N GLU A 80 -10.40 9.21 -1.31
CA GLU A 80 -11.37 8.13 -1.31
C GLU A 80 -10.76 6.82 -1.81
N MET A 81 -11.23 5.71 -1.25
CA MET A 81 -10.92 4.35 -1.66
C MET A 81 -12.23 3.59 -1.86
N ILE A 82 -12.33 2.87 -2.97
CA ILE A 82 -13.45 1.99 -3.29
C ILE A 82 -12.93 0.56 -3.31
N MET A 83 -13.44 -0.26 -2.40
CA MET A 83 -13.22 -1.71 -2.42
C MET A 83 -14.37 -2.39 -3.16
N ILE A 84 -14.06 -3.16 -4.21
CA ILE A 84 -15.01 -3.95 -4.97
C ILE A 84 -14.85 -5.41 -4.57
N PHE A 85 -15.92 -6.05 -4.11
CA PHE A 85 -15.92 -7.45 -3.69
C PHE A 85 -16.30 -8.39 -4.85
N PRO A 86 -16.00 -9.71 -4.74
CA PRO A 86 -16.35 -10.68 -5.78
C PRO A 86 -17.85 -10.83 -6.08
N ASP A 87 -18.72 -10.37 -5.18
CA ASP A 87 -20.18 -10.33 -5.37
C ASP A 87 -20.68 -9.00 -5.96
N ASP A 88 -19.77 -8.22 -6.56
CA ASP A 88 -19.97 -6.88 -7.11
C ASP A 88 -20.39 -5.81 -6.10
N THR A 89 -20.43 -6.14 -4.79
CA THR A 89 -20.70 -5.15 -3.76
C THR A 89 -19.51 -4.19 -3.63
N GLN A 90 -19.81 -2.94 -3.29
CA GLN A 90 -18.80 -1.89 -3.18
C GLN A 90 -18.83 -1.27 -1.79
N GLN A 91 -17.65 -1.05 -1.23
CA GLN A 91 -17.46 -0.29 0.00
C GLN A 91 -16.56 0.91 -0.25
N GLN A 92 -17.12 2.10 -0.09
CA GLN A 92 -16.37 3.35 -0.15
C GLN A 92 -15.88 3.73 1.25
N SER A 93 -14.64 4.20 1.34
CA SER A 93 -14.03 4.67 2.58
C SER A 93 -13.01 5.77 2.30
N LEU A 94 -12.51 6.41 3.36
CA LEU A 94 -11.41 7.37 3.24
C LEU A 94 -10.07 6.69 3.54
N LEU A 95 -9.06 6.93 2.70
CA LEU A 95 -7.68 6.48 2.90
C LEU A 95 -7.11 6.99 4.23
N SER A 96 -7.43 8.23 4.61
CA SER A 96 -7.08 8.80 5.92
C SER A 96 -7.62 7.99 7.12
N ASN A 97 -8.69 7.22 6.91
CA ASN A 97 -9.27 6.33 7.93
C ASN A 97 -8.69 4.92 7.88
N ASN A 98 -8.06 4.51 6.78
CA ASN A 98 -7.42 3.19 6.66
C ASN A 98 -6.15 3.12 7.53
N ARG A 99 -6.14 2.19 8.49
CA ARG A 99 -5.02 1.99 9.43
C ARG A 99 -3.75 1.50 8.73
N VAL A 100 -3.88 0.53 7.81
CA VAL A 100 -2.76 -0.05 7.06
C VAL A 100 -2.11 1.01 6.20
N TYR A 101 -2.91 1.80 5.47
CA TYR A 101 -2.43 2.92 4.66
C TYR A 101 -1.58 3.91 5.46
N LYS A 102 -2.06 4.34 6.64
CA LYS A 102 -1.30 5.25 7.52
C LYS A 102 0.03 4.66 8.00
N LEU A 103 0.05 3.36 8.33
CA LEU A 103 1.29 2.71 8.74
C LEU A 103 2.27 2.57 7.57
N ILE A 104 1.78 2.28 6.36
CA ILE A 104 2.62 2.29 5.16
C ILE A 104 3.24 3.67 4.95
N GLN A 105 2.46 4.75 5.05
CA GLN A 105 2.99 6.12 4.94
C GLN A 105 4.15 6.37 5.90
N ASN A 106 4.02 5.94 7.16
CA ASN A 106 5.10 6.08 8.15
C ASN A 106 6.34 5.27 7.75
N VAL A 107 6.16 3.99 7.38
CA VAL A 107 7.29 3.11 6.99
C VAL A 107 8.01 3.63 5.73
N VAL A 108 7.26 4.15 4.75
CA VAL A 108 7.83 4.72 3.52
C VAL A 108 8.53 6.05 3.80
N ALA A 109 7.97 6.90 4.65
CA ALA A 109 8.62 8.14 5.08
C ALA A 109 9.95 7.88 5.79
N ASP A 110 9.99 6.90 6.70
CA ASP A 110 11.23 6.46 7.35
C ASP A 110 12.25 5.98 6.31
N LYS A 111 11.80 5.23 5.29
CA LYS A 111 12.70 4.71 4.25
C LYS A 111 13.29 5.82 3.37
N PHE A 112 12.49 6.82 3.01
CA PHE A 112 12.96 7.98 2.24
C PHE A 112 13.86 8.93 3.04
N SER A 113 13.93 8.80 4.37
CA SER A 113 14.91 9.54 5.18
C SER A 113 16.33 8.97 5.11
N GLY A 114 16.48 7.74 4.59
CA GLY A 114 17.75 7.04 4.46
C GLY A 114 18.35 7.11 3.06
N GLU A 115 19.23 6.15 2.74
CA GLU A 115 19.80 5.99 1.40
C GLU A 115 18.72 5.57 0.40
N ILE A 116 18.66 6.28 -0.72
CA ILE A 116 17.67 6.06 -1.78
C ILE A 116 18.29 5.27 -2.92
N ASP A 117 17.67 4.14 -3.26
CA ASP A 117 17.96 3.37 -4.47
C ASP A 117 16.84 3.60 -5.50
N ASN A 118 17.15 4.38 -6.53
CA ASN A 118 16.18 4.74 -7.57
C ASN A 118 15.63 3.53 -8.33
N LYS A 119 16.42 2.46 -8.51
CA LYS A 119 15.95 1.26 -9.22
C LYS A 119 14.87 0.55 -8.41
N LYS A 120 15.09 0.42 -7.10
CA LYS A 120 14.11 -0.16 -6.17
C LYS A 120 12.82 0.64 -6.12
N ILE A 121 12.93 1.96 -6.08
CA ILE A 121 11.77 2.86 -6.13
C ILE A 121 11.00 2.68 -7.45
N GLN A 122 11.69 2.65 -8.58
CA GLN A 122 11.05 2.45 -9.89
C GLN A 122 10.31 1.11 -9.97
N ASN A 123 10.90 0.03 -9.47
CA ASN A 123 10.25 -1.29 -9.42
C ASN A 123 8.93 -1.24 -8.66
N ILE A 124 8.85 -0.50 -7.56
CA ILE A 124 7.60 -0.30 -6.82
C ILE A 124 6.63 0.58 -7.60
N LEU A 125 7.09 1.71 -8.16
CA LEU A 125 6.23 2.66 -8.87
C LEU A 125 5.52 2.03 -10.08
N PHE A 126 6.19 1.15 -10.83
CA PHE A 126 5.57 0.49 -11.99
C PHE A 126 4.43 -0.48 -11.62
N GLN A 127 4.31 -0.86 -10.35
CA GLN A 127 3.18 -1.65 -9.83
C GLN A 127 1.98 -0.76 -9.45
N SER A 128 2.13 0.56 -9.44
CA SER A 128 1.07 1.51 -9.05
C SER A 128 0.15 1.83 -10.22
N SER A 129 -1.14 1.55 -10.06
CA SER A 129 -2.17 1.96 -11.02
C SER A 129 -2.24 3.48 -11.16
N GLU A 130 -2.06 4.23 -10.07
CA GLU A 130 -2.03 5.69 -10.09
C GLU A 130 -0.82 6.22 -10.84
N PHE A 131 0.37 5.66 -10.61
CA PHE A 131 1.57 6.07 -11.34
C PHE A 131 1.44 5.80 -12.84
N ASN A 132 0.91 4.63 -13.21
CA ASN A 132 0.68 4.27 -14.60
C ASN A 132 -0.33 5.21 -15.27
N ALA A 133 -1.41 5.59 -14.57
CA ALA A 133 -2.38 6.56 -15.07
C ALA A 133 -1.78 7.96 -15.25
N ILE A 134 -0.99 8.44 -14.28
CA ILE A 134 -0.27 9.71 -14.36
C ILE A 134 0.71 9.69 -15.54
N ASN A 135 1.52 8.64 -15.66
CA ASN A 135 2.50 8.49 -16.73
C ASN A 135 1.83 8.50 -18.11
N ASN A 136 0.69 7.83 -18.26
CA ASN A 136 -0.08 7.88 -19.51
C ASN A 136 -0.58 9.30 -19.82
N ALA A 137 -1.16 9.99 -18.84
CA ALA A 137 -1.66 11.35 -19.03
C ALA A 137 -0.54 12.35 -19.42
N LEU A 138 0.65 12.20 -18.82
CA LEU A 138 1.83 12.98 -19.18
C LEU A 138 2.31 12.69 -20.60
N ASN A 139 2.33 11.41 -21.01
CA ASN A 139 2.68 11.01 -22.37
C ASN A 139 1.69 11.55 -23.41
N ASP A 140 0.43 11.75 -23.02
CA ASP A 140 -0.61 12.37 -23.85
C ASP A 140 -0.54 13.92 -23.86
N GLY A 141 0.47 14.51 -23.20
CA GLY A 141 0.75 15.95 -23.21
C GLY A 141 0.11 16.74 -22.09
N SER A 142 -0.46 16.09 -21.07
CA SER A 142 -0.99 16.77 -19.88
C SER A 142 0.15 17.36 -19.04
N ALA A 143 -0.10 18.49 -18.39
CA ALA A 143 0.78 19.04 -17.37
C ALA A 143 0.50 18.37 -16.02
N LEU A 144 1.53 18.21 -15.19
CA LEU A 144 1.43 17.45 -13.93
C LEU A 144 0.50 18.14 -12.92
N GLU A 145 0.58 19.47 -12.85
CA GLU A 145 -0.21 20.34 -11.97
C GLU A 145 -1.71 20.35 -12.29
N ASP A 146 -2.10 19.95 -13.50
CA ASP A 146 -3.49 19.88 -13.93
C ASP A 146 -4.12 18.50 -13.67
N LEU A 147 -3.31 17.51 -13.26
CA LEU A 147 -3.80 16.16 -13.04
C LEU A 147 -4.52 16.01 -11.70
N MET A 148 -5.64 15.29 -11.76
CA MET A 148 -6.41 14.88 -10.61
C MET A 148 -6.70 13.38 -10.69
N THR A 149 -6.65 12.66 -9.57
CA THR A 149 -7.04 11.25 -9.54
C THR A 149 -8.45 11.06 -8.98
N GLY A 150 -9.17 10.09 -9.52
CA GLY A 150 -10.38 9.56 -8.89
C GLY A 150 -10.05 8.72 -7.64
N PRO A 151 -11.07 8.11 -6.99
CA PRO A 151 -10.86 7.21 -5.87
C PRO A 151 -9.88 6.08 -6.20
N LEU A 152 -9.10 5.64 -5.21
CA LEU A 152 -8.29 4.43 -5.36
C LEU A 152 -9.21 3.21 -5.40
N VAL A 153 -9.30 2.55 -6.55
CA VAL A 153 -10.13 1.36 -6.75
C VAL A 153 -9.32 0.10 -6.51
N VAL A 154 -9.90 -0.81 -5.72
CA VAL A 154 -9.22 -1.94 -5.12
C VAL A 154 -10.15 -3.15 -5.15
N PHE A 155 -9.74 -4.27 -5.77
CA PHE A 155 -10.56 -5.49 -5.89
C PHE A 155 -10.25 -6.49 -4.77
N ALA A 156 -11.19 -6.75 -3.87
CA ALA A 156 -10.94 -7.74 -2.82
C ALA A 156 -10.68 -9.13 -3.44
N PRO A 157 -9.74 -9.92 -2.88
CA PRO A 157 -9.47 -11.27 -3.38
C PRO A 157 -10.69 -12.18 -3.23
N GLU A 158 -10.79 -13.21 -4.08
CA GLU A 158 -11.75 -14.29 -3.89
C GLU A 158 -11.51 -14.99 -2.54
N LYS A 159 -12.60 -15.46 -1.90
CA LYS A 159 -12.57 -16.03 -0.54
C LYS A 159 -11.83 -17.36 -0.45
#